data_AF-A0A7Y4TRW8-F1
#
_entry.id   AF-A0A7Y4TRW8-F1
#
_cell.length_a   1.000
_cell.length_b   1.000
_cell.length_c   1.000
_cell.angle_alpha   90.00
_cell.angle_beta   90.00
_cell.angle_gamma   90.00
#
_symmetry.space_group_name_H-M   'P 1'
#
loop_
_entity.id
_entity.type
_entity.pdbx_description
1 polymer ?
#
loop_
_entity_poly.entity_id
_entity_poly.type
_entity_poly.pdbx_seq_one_letter_code
_entity_poly.pdbx_strand_id
1 'polypeptide(L)'
;MPEKNLKEKLITKINETDDPSILEEVSHLFELQEPDTIYQVNDKQKKAIEEAEEQVKNKETLTDDEADKDIDEWLNITHANRKSSS
;
A
#
# COMPACT_ATOMS: atom_id res chain seq x y z
N MET A 1 2.31 1.98 26.56
CA MET A 1 3.28 3.08 26.41
C MET A 1 2.54 4.38 26.69
N PRO A 2 3.09 5.32 27.48
CA PRO A 2 2.45 6.62 27.70
C PRO A 2 2.44 7.44 26.40
N GLU A 3 1.34 8.15 26.12
CA GLU A 3 1.08 8.87 24.85
C GLU A 3 2.22 9.80 24.41
N LYS A 4 2.88 10.46 25.37
CA LYS A 4 3.99 11.39 25.11
C LYS A 4 5.15 10.73 24.35
N ASN A 5 5.42 9.45 24.64
CA ASN A 5 6.50 8.70 24.00
C ASN A 5 6.18 8.34 22.54
N LEU A 6 4.89 8.13 22.20
CA LEU A 6 4.48 7.77 20.85
C LEU A 6 4.61 8.96 19.89
N LYS A 7 4.19 10.15 20.33
CA LYS A 7 4.28 11.37 19.53
C LYS A 7 5.73 11.73 19.21
N GLU A 8 6.62 11.66 20.19
CA GLU A 8 8.06 11.90 20.00
C GLU A 8 8.66 10.91 18.99
N LYS A 9 8.32 9.63 19.09
CA LYS A 9 8.79 8.60 18.16
C LYS A 9 8.32 8.82 16.71
N LEU A 10 7.09 9.28 16.52
CA LEU A 10 6.57 9.61 15.19
C LEU A 10 7.30 10.81 14.58
N ILE A 11 7.51 11.87 15.35
CA ILE A 11 8.24 13.06 14.90
C ILE A 11 9.68 12.68 14.50
N THR A 12 10.36 11.88 15.31
CA THR A 12 11.71 11.40 14.99
C THR A 12 11.72 10.64 13.66
N LYS A 13 10.79 9.69 13.47
CA LYS A 13 10.71 8.94 12.22
C LYS A 13 10.45 9.82 11.00
N ILE A 14 9.56 10.81 11.12
CA ILE A 14 9.26 11.76 10.05
C ILE A 14 10.53 12.55 9.69
N ASN A 15 11.26 13.05 10.69
CA ASN A 15 12.49 13.82 10.47
C ASN A 15 13.63 12.97 9.86
N GLU A 16 13.63 11.66 10.07
CA GLU A 16 14.63 10.72 9.52
C GLU A 16 14.24 10.16 8.14
N THR A 17 13.04 10.48 7.64
CA THR A 17 12.54 9.96 6.36
C THR A 17 12.84 10.93 5.23
N ASP A 18 13.70 10.53 4.29
CA ASP A 18 14.00 11.30 3.08
C ASP A 18 13.14 10.92 1.88
N ASP A 19 12.36 9.83 1.97
CA ASP A 19 11.48 9.37 0.89
C ASP A 19 10.19 10.23 0.84
N PRO A 20 10.01 11.06 -0.20
CA PRO A 20 8.85 11.94 -0.29
C PRO A 20 7.52 11.19 -0.39
N SER A 21 7.52 9.96 -0.92
CA SER A 21 6.31 9.15 -1.06
C SER A 21 5.78 8.67 0.30
N ILE A 22 6.68 8.32 1.22
CA ILE A 22 6.32 7.93 2.59
C ILE A 22 5.77 9.15 3.35
N LEU A 23 6.40 10.33 3.18
CA LEU A 23 5.94 11.55 3.83
C LEU A 23 4.55 11.98 3.35
N GLU A 24 4.27 11.83 2.04
CA GLU A 24 2.95 12.10 1.46
C GLU A 24 1.87 11.18 2.03
N GLU A 25 2.12 9.86 2.07
CA GLU A 25 1.17 8.90 2.64
C GLU A 25 0.87 9.16 4.12
N VAL A 26 1.91 9.52 4.90
CA VAL A 26 1.77 9.88 6.31
C VAL A 26 0.96 11.17 6.48
N SER A 27 1.14 12.17 5.60
CA SER A 27 0.31 13.40 5.61
C SER A 27 -1.16 13.06 5.39
N HIS A 28 -1.47 12.29 4.36
CA HIS A 28 -2.84 11.89 4.06
C HIS A 28 -3.49 11.11 5.21
N LEU A 29 -2.73 10.28 5.92
CA LEU A 29 -3.25 9.56 7.10
C LEU A 29 -3.70 10.50 8.22
N PHE A 30 -3.01 11.63 8.42
CA PHE A 30 -3.41 12.63 9.41
C PHE A 30 -4.63 13.45 8.95
N GLU A 31 -4.73 13.73 7.65
CA GLU A 31 -5.85 14.48 7.05
C GLU A 31 -7.18 13.68 7.05
N LEU A 32 -7.11 12.35 7.01
CA LEU A 32 -8.26 11.44 7.10
C LEU A 32 -9.01 11.50 8.44
N GLN A 33 -8.41 12.09 9.49
CA GLN A 33 -9.06 12.23 10.79
C GLN A 33 -9.98 13.45 10.86
N GLU A 34 -9.97 14.31 9.84
CA GLU A 34 -10.89 15.42 9.73
C GLU A 34 -12.23 14.92 9.21
N PRO A 35 -13.33 15.07 9.98
CA PRO A 35 -14.66 14.74 9.47
C PRO A 35 -14.91 15.66 8.28
N ASP A 36 -15.17 15.07 7.11
CA ASP A 36 -15.52 15.70 5.83
C ASP A 36 -14.39 15.94 4.80
N THR A 37 -13.19 15.38 4.98
CA THR A 37 -12.17 15.41 3.90
C THR A 37 -12.40 14.31 2.85
N ILE A 38 -12.63 14.71 1.60
CA ILE A 38 -12.56 13.78 0.45
C ILE A 38 -11.10 13.34 0.30
N TYR A 39 -10.84 12.04 0.40
CA TYR A 39 -9.49 11.50 0.22
C TYR A 39 -8.93 11.90 -1.15
N GLN A 40 -7.82 12.65 -1.14
CA GLN A 40 -7.13 13.03 -2.36
C GLN A 40 -6.07 11.97 -2.68
N VAL A 41 -6.31 11.24 -3.76
CA VAL A 41 -5.32 10.28 -4.28
C VAL A 41 -4.10 11.02 -4.82
N ASN A 42 -2.90 10.49 -4.54
CA ASN A 42 -1.67 11.00 -5.17
C ASN A 42 -1.54 10.52 -6.62
N ASP A 43 -0.54 11.03 -7.35
CA ASP A 43 -0.38 10.74 -8.78
C ASP A 43 -0.10 9.26 -9.06
N LYS A 44 0.58 8.57 -8.14
CA LYS A 44 0.82 7.13 -8.25
C LYS A 44 -0.48 6.33 -8.12
N GLN A 45 -1.34 6.71 -7.18
CA GLN A 45 -2.64 6.09 -6.97
C GLN A 45 -3.61 6.39 -8.11
N LYS A 46 -3.63 7.64 -8.62
CA LYS A 46 -4.41 8.00 -9.82
C LYS A 46 -4.04 7.13 -11.00
N LYS A 47 -2.74 6.99 -11.27
CA LYS A 47 -2.25 6.14 -12.36
C LYS A 47 -2.65 4.68 -12.17
N ALA A 48 -2.59 4.15 -10.94
CA ALA A 48 -3.02 2.79 -10.65
C ALA A 48 -4.54 2.59 -10.87
N ILE A 49 -5.35 3.59 -10.55
CA ILE A 49 -6.79 3.58 -10.81
C ILE A 49 -7.06 3.63 -12.31
N GLU A 50 -6.40 4.52 -13.05
CA GLU A 50 -6.51 4.62 -14.51
C GLU A 50 -6.15 3.29 -15.19
N GLU A 51 -5.05 2.66 -14.76
CA GLU A 51 -4.63 1.35 -15.26
C GLU A 51 -5.67 0.26 -14.96
N ALA A 52 -6.21 0.22 -13.73
CA ALA A 52 -7.24 -0.75 -13.36
C ALA A 52 -8.53 -0.54 -14.17
N GLU A 53 -8.94 0.70 -14.42
CA GLU A 53 -10.10 1.02 -15.27
C GLU A 53 -9.88 0.56 -16.73
N GLU A 54 -8.68 0.73 -17.28
CA GLU A 54 -8.32 0.22 -18.61
C GLU A 54 -8.33 -1.31 -18.66
N GLN A 55 -7.78 -2.00 -17.65
CA GLN A 55 -7.80 -3.46 -17.56
C GLN A 55 -9.23 -4.00 -17.57
N VAL A 56 -10.14 -3.41 -16.78
CA VAL A 56 -11.56 -3.79 -16.76
C VAL A 56 -12.20 -3.59 -18.13
N LYS A 57 -11.93 -2.47 -18.79
CA LYS A 57 -12.44 -2.18 -20.15
C LYS A 57 -11.92 -3.18 -21.19
N ASN A 58 -10.68 -3.62 -21.05
CA ASN A 58 -10.04 -4.59 -21.94
C ASN A 58 -10.36 -6.05 -21.60
N LYS A 59 -11.15 -6.30 -20.55
CA LYS A 59 -11.43 -7.64 -20.01
C LYS A 59 -10.17 -8.38 -19.53
N GLU A 60 -9.17 -7.62 -19.10
CA GLU A 60 -7.96 -8.11 -18.43
C GLU A 60 -8.27 -8.37 -16.95
N THR A 61 -9.27 -9.22 -16.71
CA THR A 61 -9.77 -9.56 -15.38
C THR A 61 -9.62 -11.05 -15.16
N LEU A 62 -9.27 -11.45 -13.94
CA LEU A 62 -9.24 -12.85 -13.55
C LEU A 62 -10.62 -13.29 -13.07
N THR A 63 -10.98 -14.53 -13.37
CA THR A 63 -12.05 -15.23 -12.65
C THR A 63 -11.60 -15.59 -11.23
N ASP A 64 -12.56 -15.92 -10.37
CA ASP A 64 -12.30 -16.34 -8.99
C ASP A 64 -11.32 -17.53 -8.94
N ASP A 65 -11.57 -18.56 -9.75
CA ASP A 65 -10.71 -19.76 -9.85
C ASP A 65 -9.28 -19.43 -10.34
N GLU A 66 -9.14 -18.47 -11.27
CA GLU A 66 -7.82 -18.03 -11.76
C GLU A 66 -7.07 -17.24 -10.68
N ALA A 67 -7.77 -16.37 -9.95
CA ALA A 67 -7.19 -15.61 -8.85
C ALA A 67 -6.73 -16.52 -7.69
N ASP A 68 -7.54 -17.51 -7.33
CA ASP A 68 -7.19 -18.50 -6.30
C ASP A 68 -5.94 -19.31 -6.69
N LYS A 69 -5.86 -19.72 -7.96
CA LYS A 69 -4.69 -20.43 -8.47
C LYS A 69 -3.43 -19.56 -8.41
N ASP A 70 -3.53 -18.29 -8.80
CA ASP A 70 -2.39 -17.35 -8.75
C ASP A 70 -1.91 -17.12 -7.31
N ILE A 71 -2.84 -17.03 -6.35
CA ILE A 71 -2.52 -16.91 -4.92
C ILE A 71 -1.77 -18.16 -4.44
N ASP A 72 -2.26 -19.35 -4.78
CA ASP A 72 -1.62 -20.61 -4.42
C ASP A 72 -0.21 -20.73 -5.00
N GLU A 73 -0.02 -20.33 -6.26
CA GLU A 73 1.31 -20.32 -6.91
C GLU A 73 2.25 -19.33 -6.21
N TRP A 74 1.80 -18.12 -5.90
CA TRP A 74 2.59 -17.10 -5.21
C TRP A 74 3.01 -17.55 -3.80
N LEU A 75 2.09 -18.15 -3.05
CA LEU A 75 2.37 -18.69 -1.72
C LEU A 75 3.34 -19.87 -1.77
N ASN A 76 3.25 -20.75 -2.77
CA ASN A 76 4.19 -21.87 -2.91
C ASN A 76 5.61 -21.39 -3.28
N ILE A 77 5.74 -20.38 -4.14
CA ILE A 77 7.04 -19.79 -4.52
C ILE A 77 7.72 -19.14 -3.30
N THR A 78 6.96 -18.40 -2.49
CA THR A 78 7.51 -17.77 -1.27
C THR A 78 7.98 -18.79 -0.22
N HIS A 79 7.36 -19.97 -0.16
CA HIS A 79 7.83 -21.08 0.68
C HIS A 79 9.08 -21.79 0.10
N ALA A 80 9.19 -21.91 -1.22
CA ALA A 80 10.36 -22.50 -1.88
C ALA A 80 11.63 -21.64 -1.71
N ASN A 81 11.50 -20.32 -1.85
CA ASN A 81 12.62 -19.37 -1.71
C ASN A 81 13.16 -19.26 -0.26
N ARG A 82 12.35 -19.59 0.75
CA ARG A 82 12.82 -19.69 2.14
C ARG A 82 13.66 -20.95 2.42
N LYS A 83 13.45 -22.04 1.68
CA LYS A 83 14.19 -23.31 1.90
C LYS A 83 15.54 -23.37 1.19
N SER A 84 15.79 -22.55 0.17
CA SER A 84 17.08 -22.52 -0.54
C SER A 84 18.13 -21.59 0.09
N SER A 85 17.78 -20.90 1.18
CA SER A 85 18.64 -19.91 1.85
C SER A 85 19.11 -20.35 3.25
N SER A 86 19.06 -21.66 3.54
CA SER A 86 19.54 -22.24 4.80
C SER A 86 20.53 -23.37 4.57
#